data_AF-A0A453MGX2-F1
#
_entry.id   AF-A0A453MGX2-F1
#
_cell.length_a   1.000
_cell.length_b   1.000
_cell.length_c   1.000
_cell.angle_alpha   90.00
_cell.angle_beta   90.00
_cell.angle_gamma   90.00
#
_symmetry.space_group_name_H-M   'P 1'
#
loop_
_entity.id
_entity.type
_entity.pdbx_description
1 polymer ?
#
loop_
_entity_poly.entity_id
_entity_poly.type
_entity_poly.pdbx_seq_one_letter_code
_entity_poly.pdbx_strand_id
1 'polypeptide(L)'
;DFANKYLGGGALSRGCVQEEIRFMINPELIVGMLFMASMEDNEAIEIVGAERFSQYMGYGSSFRFVGDYLDTKPLDAMGRRKTRIVAIDALDCPTKLQYETSGLLREVNKAFVGFLDQSKHQFDVKPFQDSNSKDNHPSVNSVDCIGVSTGNWGCGAFGGNPEIKSMIQWLAASQV
;
A
#
# COMPACT_ATOMS: atom_id res chain seq x y z
N ASP A 1 2.29 -1.56 2.26
CA ASP A 1 2.35 -2.59 3.28
C ASP A 1 2.83 -3.87 2.61
N PHE A 2 3.92 -4.44 3.13
CA PHE A 2 4.53 -5.65 2.60
C PHE A 2 3.78 -6.84 3.17
N ALA A 3 2.63 -7.11 2.55
CA ALA A 3 1.61 -7.93 3.12
C ALA A 3 1.86 -9.42 2.89
N ASN A 4 1.21 -10.25 3.70
CA ASN A 4 0.82 -11.59 3.32
C ASN A 4 -0.42 -11.51 2.39
N LYS A 5 -0.64 -12.54 1.56
CA LYS A 5 -1.86 -12.61 0.74
C LYS A 5 -3.14 -12.60 1.58
N TYR A 6 -3.08 -13.13 2.80
CA TYR A 6 -4.07 -12.89 3.84
C TYR A 6 -3.68 -11.63 4.62
N LEU A 7 -4.43 -10.55 4.41
CA LEU A 7 -4.18 -9.25 5.04
C LEU A 7 -3.91 -9.38 6.55
N GLY A 8 -2.88 -8.69 7.03
CA GLY A 8 -2.48 -8.68 8.43
C GLY A 8 -1.59 -9.85 8.84
N GLY A 9 -1.42 -10.86 8.01
CA GLY A 9 -0.48 -11.95 8.22
C GLY A 9 -0.56 -12.55 9.62
N GLY A 10 0.53 -12.45 10.37
CA GLY A 10 0.63 -12.96 11.73
C GLY A 10 0.17 -12.01 12.84
N ALA A 11 -0.54 -10.90 12.55
CA ALA A 11 -0.78 -9.80 13.50
C ALA A 11 -1.52 -10.22 14.78
N LEU A 12 -2.41 -11.21 14.69
CA LEU A 12 -3.14 -11.78 15.84
C LEU A 12 -2.51 -13.08 16.36
N SER A 13 -1.27 -13.38 15.96
CA SER A 13 -0.55 -14.60 16.33
C SER A 13 0.88 -14.30 16.79
N ARG A 14 1.90 -14.71 16.02
CA ARG A 14 3.32 -14.58 16.36
C ARG A 14 4.11 -13.68 15.39
N GLY A 15 3.43 -13.10 14.41
CA GLY A 15 4.09 -12.20 13.45
C GLY A 15 4.51 -10.91 14.14
N CYS A 16 5.69 -10.39 13.78
CA CYS A 16 6.24 -9.18 14.36
C CYS A 16 7.23 -8.51 13.39
N VAL A 17 6.89 -8.52 12.10
CA VAL A 17 7.66 -7.86 11.05
C VAL A 17 6.88 -6.66 10.51
N GLN A 18 7.22 -6.14 9.33
CA GLN A 18 6.68 -4.86 8.88
C GLN A 18 5.15 -4.79 8.87
N GLU A 19 4.47 -5.81 8.33
CA GLU A 19 3.00 -5.85 8.27
C GLU A 19 2.39 -5.88 9.68
N GLU A 20 2.80 -6.81 10.53
CA GLU A 20 2.19 -6.93 11.86
C GLU A 20 2.46 -5.71 12.73
N ILE A 21 3.67 -5.14 12.66
CA ILE A 21 4.00 -3.90 13.36
C ILE A 21 3.08 -2.77 12.89
N ARG A 22 2.79 -2.67 11.59
CA ARG A 22 1.85 -1.68 11.04
C ARG A 22 0.46 -1.86 11.62
N PHE A 23 -0.02 -3.10 11.71
CA PHE A 23 -1.32 -3.42 12.30
C PHE A 23 -1.37 -3.11 13.81
N MET A 24 -0.25 -3.24 14.53
CA MET A 24 -0.22 -2.89 15.97
C MET A 24 -0.22 -1.39 16.24
N ILE A 25 0.39 -0.58 15.37
CA ILE A 25 0.41 0.88 15.54
C ILE A 25 -0.80 1.57 14.87
N ASN A 26 -1.46 0.90 13.93
CA ASN A 26 -2.70 1.30 13.27
C ASN A 26 -3.76 0.17 13.46
N PRO A 27 -4.28 -0.07 14.68
CA PRO A 27 -5.16 -1.21 14.98
C PRO A 27 -6.47 -1.24 14.18
N GLU A 28 -6.91 -0.12 13.61
CA GLU A 28 -8.04 -0.07 12.69
C GLU A 28 -7.85 -0.98 11.46
N LEU A 29 -6.60 -1.29 11.08
CA LEU A 29 -6.31 -2.24 9.99
C LEU A 29 -6.78 -3.67 10.30
N ILE A 30 -6.85 -4.05 11.57
CA ILE A 30 -7.23 -5.41 12.02
C ILE A 30 -8.66 -5.75 11.57
N VAL A 31 -9.56 -4.77 11.47
CA VAL A 31 -10.94 -5.02 11.01
C VAL A 31 -10.97 -5.58 9.59
N GLY A 32 -9.99 -5.23 8.74
CA GLY A 32 -9.86 -5.76 7.39
C GLY A 32 -9.64 -7.28 7.39
N MET A 33 -8.97 -7.82 8.40
CA MET A 33 -8.74 -9.28 8.53
C MET A 33 -10.06 -10.06 8.69
N LEU A 34 -11.14 -9.42 9.11
CA LEU A 34 -12.43 -10.06 9.32
C LEU A 34 -13.16 -10.38 8.01
N PHE A 35 -13.03 -9.52 7.00
CA PHE A 35 -13.90 -9.56 5.81
C PHE A 35 -13.16 -9.49 4.48
N MET A 36 -11.85 -9.19 4.46
CA MET A 36 -11.06 -9.25 3.23
C MET A 36 -10.65 -10.70 2.94
N ALA A 37 -10.93 -11.15 1.72
CA ALA A 37 -10.47 -12.45 1.23
C ALA A 37 -8.94 -12.43 0.99
N SER A 38 -8.36 -13.62 0.76
CA SER A 38 -6.98 -13.72 0.27
C SER A 38 -6.87 -12.97 -1.06
N MET A 39 -5.84 -12.14 -1.21
CA MET A 39 -5.55 -11.47 -2.47
C MET A 39 -5.13 -12.49 -3.53
N GLU A 40 -5.74 -12.40 -4.71
CA GLU A 40 -5.24 -13.06 -5.93
C GLU A 40 -4.08 -12.26 -6.54
N ASP A 41 -3.35 -12.83 -7.50
CA ASP A 41 -2.14 -12.23 -8.10
C ASP A 41 -2.37 -10.85 -8.74
N ASN A 42 -3.61 -10.54 -9.12
CA ASN A 42 -4.03 -9.28 -9.74
C ASN A 42 -4.80 -8.34 -8.79
N GLU A 43 -4.77 -8.59 -7.48
CA GLU A 43 -5.49 -7.80 -6.48
C GLU A 43 -4.55 -7.08 -5.51
N ALA A 44 -4.99 -5.95 -5.00
CA ALA A 44 -4.35 -5.22 -3.91
C ALA A 44 -5.43 -4.64 -3.01
N ILE A 45 -5.12 -4.45 -1.73
CA ILE A 45 -6.07 -3.87 -0.77
C ILE A 45 -5.62 -2.46 -0.42
N GLU A 46 -6.48 -1.48 -0.69
CA GLU A 46 -6.28 -0.09 -0.30
C GLU A 46 -7.07 0.23 0.98
N ILE A 47 -6.40 0.85 1.95
CA ILE A 47 -6.99 1.31 3.21
C ILE A 47 -6.68 2.80 3.36
N VAL A 48 -7.73 3.61 3.49
CA VAL A 48 -7.65 5.07 3.61
C VAL A 48 -8.24 5.50 4.93
N GLY A 49 -7.51 6.36 5.66
CA GLY A 49 -8.03 6.98 6.88
C GLY A 49 -7.50 6.42 8.18
N ALA A 50 -6.71 5.34 8.15
CA ALA A 50 -6.22 4.69 9.35
C ALA A 50 -5.37 5.66 10.21
N GLU A 51 -5.74 5.80 11.48
CA GLU A 51 -5.02 6.59 12.47
C GLU A 51 -3.90 5.77 13.11
N ARG A 52 -2.74 6.40 13.36
CA ARG A 52 -1.68 5.79 14.17
C ARG A 52 -1.89 6.14 15.63
N PHE A 53 -1.85 5.15 16.50
CA PHE A 53 -2.08 5.32 17.94
C PHE A 53 -0.82 5.12 18.79
N SER A 54 0.17 4.38 18.28
CA SER A 54 1.29 3.92 19.09
C SER A 54 2.66 4.33 18.53
N GLN A 55 3.53 4.81 19.39
CA GLN A 55 4.97 4.85 19.14
C GLN A 55 5.57 3.48 19.42
N TYR A 56 6.58 3.12 18.63
CA TYR A 56 7.30 1.87 18.82
C TYR A 56 8.79 2.07 18.56
N MET A 57 9.58 1.13 19.06
CA MET A 57 10.96 0.95 18.61
C MET A 57 11.26 -0.55 18.45
N GLY A 58 12.39 -0.84 17.80
CA GLY A 58 12.79 -2.21 17.51
C GLY A 58 11.97 -2.85 16.38
N TYR A 59 12.28 -4.12 16.12
CA TYR A 59 11.72 -4.94 15.06
C TYR A 59 11.86 -6.42 15.43
N GLY A 60 10.93 -7.28 15.03
CA GLY A 60 10.97 -8.69 15.39
C GLY A 60 10.95 -8.88 16.91
N SER A 61 11.92 -9.63 17.43
CA SER A 61 12.07 -9.90 18.86
C SER A 61 12.37 -8.67 19.72
N SER A 62 12.82 -7.56 19.12
CA SER A 62 13.13 -6.31 19.83
C SER A 62 11.98 -5.29 19.81
N PHE A 63 10.88 -5.61 19.12
CA PHE A 63 9.73 -4.72 18.98
C PHE A 63 9.11 -4.44 20.35
N ARG A 64 8.88 -3.16 20.64
CA ARG A 64 8.31 -2.71 21.90
C ARG A 64 7.53 -1.42 21.73
N PHE A 65 6.39 -1.33 22.43
CA PHE A 65 5.64 -0.10 22.63
C PHE A 65 6.46 0.88 23.48
N VAL A 66 6.45 2.17 23.11
CA VAL A 66 7.25 3.20 23.80
C VAL A 66 6.46 4.44 24.18
N GLY A 67 5.15 4.43 23.96
CA GLY A 67 4.26 5.53 24.30
C GLY A 67 3.19 5.79 23.25
N ASP A 68 2.23 6.62 23.60
CA ASP A 68 1.15 7.01 22.71
C ASP A 68 1.67 7.88 21.55
N TYR A 69 1.03 7.77 20.40
CA TYR A 69 1.26 8.62 19.24
C TYR A 69 0.02 9.46 18.98
N LEU A 70 0.16 10.79 19.05
CA LEU A 70 -0.88 11.72 18.63
C LEU A 70 -0.77 11.95 17.13
N ASP A 71 -1.65 11.35 16.33
CA ASP A 71 -1.62 11.56 14.88
C ASP A 71 -2.16 12.93 14.49
N THR A 72 -1.24 13.80 14.07
CA THR A 72 -1.53 15.18 13.65
C THR A 72 -1.79 15.29 12.14
N LYS A 73 -1.91 14.16 11.42
CA LYS A 73 -2.27 14.21 10.00
C LYS A 73 -3.62 14.90 9.80
N PRO A 74 -3.72 15.75 8.76
CA PRO A 74 -4.97 16.42 8.43
C PRO A 74 -6.03 15.40 8.02
N LEU A 75 -7.29 15.83 8.10
CA LEU A 75 -8.41 15.08 7.56
C LEU A 75 -8.65 15.47 6.09
N ASP A 76 -9.18 14.54 5.31
CA ASP A 76 -9.73 14.81 3.99
C ASP A 76 -11.19 15.32 4.07
N ALA A 77 -11.80 15.58 2.91
CA ALA A 77 -13.17 16.06 2.82
C ALA A 77 -14.22 15.05 3.35
N MET A 78 -13.85 13.78 3.51
CA MET A 78 -14.70 12.72 4.07
C MET A 78 -14.45 12.51 5.57
N GLY A 79 -13.61 13.33 6.20
CA GLY A 79 -13.26 13.20 7.62
C GLY A 79 -12.30 12.04 7.92
N ARG A 80 -11.61 11.49 6.90
CA ARG A 80 -10.61 10.44 7.07
C ARG A 80 -9.24 11.05 7.25
N ARG A 81 -8.36 10.46 8.07
CA ARG A 81 -6.94 10.88 8.11
C ARG A 81 -6.34 10.78 6.71
N LYS A 82 -5.50 11.75 6.32
CA LYS A 82 -4.72 11.69 5.07
C LYS A 82 -3.57 10.66 5.19
N THR A 83 -3.97 9.39 5.37
CA THR A 83 -3.14 8.20 5.44
C THR A 83 -3.71 7.22 4.41
N ARG A 84 -2.90 6.85 3.42
CA ARG A 84 -3.24 5.85 2.40
C ARG A 84 -2.24 4.70 2.53
N ILE A 85 -2.73 3.49 2.75
CA ILE A 85 -1.93 2.28 2.89
C ILE A 85 -2.42 1.31 1.83
N VAL A 86 -1.51 0.82 0.99
CA VAL A 86 -1.81 -0.24 0.03
C VAL A 86 -1.07 -1.50 0.46
N ALA A 87 -1.79 -2.60 0.62
CA ALA A 87 -1.26 -3.92 0.88
C ALA A 87 -1.07 -4.68 -0.42
N ILE A 88 0.15 -5.17 -0.64
CA ILE A 88 0.54 -6.03 -1.76
C ILE A 88 1.40 -7.17 -1.24
N ASP A 89 1.08 -8.40 -1.64
CA ASP A 89 1.81 -9.60 -1.24
C ASP A 89 2.87 -9.99 -2.26
N ALA A 90 4.10 -10.23 -1.83
CA ALA A 90 5.16 -10.79 -2.68
C ALA A 90 5.10 -12.33 -2.70
N LEU A 91 5.73 -12.95 -3.69
CA LEU A 91 5.93 -14.41 -3.71
C LEU A 91 6.75 -14.83 -2.48
N ASP A 92 6.27 -15.88 -1.80
CA ASP A 92 6.94 -16.45 -0.62
C ASP A 92 8.07 -17.40 -1.03
N CYS A 93 9.28 -17.11 -0.58
CA CYS A 93 10.50 -17.88 -0.83
C CYS A 93 10.65 -18.31 -2.29
N PRO A 94 10.68 -17.36 -3.26
CA PRO A 94 10.53 -17.68 -4.68
C PRO A 94 11.72 -18.46 -5.28
N THR A 95 12.84 -18.57 -4.58
CA THR A 95 14.06 -19.27 -5.04
C THR A 95 14.50 -18.83 -6.44
N LYS A 96 14.37 -19.66 -7.48
CA LYS A 96 14.68 -19.34 -8.88
C LYS A 96 13.56 -18.57 -9.59
N LEU A 97 12.31 -18.73 -9.16
CA LEU A 97 11.13 -18.13 -9.80
C LEU A 97 11.23 -16.59 -9.87
N GLN A 98 11.88 -15.95 -8.89
CA GLN A 98 12.08 -14.50 -8.87
C GLN A 98 12.94 -13.96 -10.02
N TYR A 99 13.65 -14.83 -10.74
CA TYR A 99 14.45 -14.49 -11.91
C TYR A 99 13.79 -14.96 -13.22
N GLU A 100 12.74 -15.77 -13.14
CA GLU A 100 12.01 -16.29 -14.30
C GLU A 100 10.97 -15.27 -14.76
N THR A 101 10.70 -15.22 -16.07
CA THR A 101 9.76 -14.26 -16.67
C THR A 101 8.39 -14.29 -16.02
N SER A 102 7.88 -15.47 -15.66
CA SER A 102 6.59 -15.63 -14.98
C SER A 102 6.57 -14.97 -13.60
N GLY A 103 7.60 -15.22 -12.78
CA GLY A 103 7.73 -14.61 -11.45
C GLY A 103 7.97 -13.11 -11.52
N LEU A 104 8.83 -12.65 -12.43
CA LEU A 104 9.04 -11.23 -12.68
C LEU A 104 7.74 -10.53 -13.08
N LEU A 105 6.99 -11.10 -14.03
CA LEU A 105 5.72 -10.55 -14.51
C LEU A 105 4.67 -10.50 -13.39
N ARG A 106 4.54 -11.56 -12.60
CA ARG A 106 3.63 -11.61 -11.45
C ARG A 106 3.91 -10.46 -10.49
N GLU A 107 5.17 -10.28 -10.11
CA GLU A 107 5.57 -9.29 -9.11
C GLU A 107 5.46 -7.85 -9.64
N VAL A 108 5.75 -7.63 -10.93
CA VAL A 108 5.49 -6.34 -11.60
C VAL A 108 3.99 -6.04 -11.61
N ASN A 109 3.15 -7.00 -12.00
CA ASN A 109 1.70 -6.80 -12.06
C ASN A 109 1.10 -6.53 -10.66
N LYS A 110 1.55 -7.26 -9.64
CA LYS A 110 1.13 -7.05 -8.25
C LYS A 110 1.49 -5.64 -7.76
N ALA A 111 2.73 -5.20 -7.98
CA ALA A 111 3.15 -3.85 -7.64
C ALA A 111 2.37 -2.79 -8.44
N PHE A 112 2.16 -3.02 -9.73
CA PHE A 112 1.39 -2.13 -10.60
C PHE A 112 -0.04 -1.93 -10.10
N VAL A 113 -0.77 -3.02 -9.82
CA VAL A 113 -2.14 -2.95 -9.29
C VAL A 113 -2.17 -2.17 -7.97
N GLY A 114 -1.18 -2.34 -7.10
CA GLY A 114 -1.09 -1.59 -5.84
C GLY A 114 -0.71 -0.12 -6.02
N PHE A 115 0.05 0.24 -7.06
CA PHE A 115 0.48 1.62 -7.28
C PHE A 115 -0.51 2.42 -8.13
N LEU A 116 -1.42 1.75 -8.82
CA LEU A 116 -2.43 2.37 -9.66
C LEU A 116 -3.32 3.33 -8.85
N ASP A 117 -3.24 4.62 -9.16
CA ASP A 117 -4.12 5.63 -8.58
C ASP A 117 -5.38 5.79 -9.42
N GLN A 118 -6.48 5.18 -8.97
CA GLN A 118 -7.76 5.26 -9.67
C GLN A 118 -8.30 6.70 -9.78
N SER A 119 -7.89 7.60 -8.89
CA SER A 119 -8.36 8.99 -8.92
C SER A 119 -7.78 9.76 -10.12
N LYS A 120 -6.58 9.42 -10.59
CA LYS A 120 -5.96 10.03 -11.79
C LYS A 120 -6.63 9.55 -13.08
N HIS A 121 -7.05 8.29 -13.14
CA HIS A 121 -7.74 7.74 -14.32
C HIS A 121 -9.14 8.29 -14.56
N GLN A 122 -9.81 8.87 -13.55
CA GLN A 122 -11.09 9.56 -13.75
C GLN A 122 -10.96 10.92 -14.45
N PHE A 123 -9.78 11.56 -14.42
CA PHE A 123 -9.59 12.87 -15.07
C PHE A 123 -9.24 12.79 -16.56
N ASP A 124 -8.68 11.67 -17.03
CA ASP A 124 -8.37 11.45 -18.45
C ASP A 124 -9.58 10.96 -19.27
N VAL A 125 -10.64 10.51 -18.62
CA VAL A 125 -11.95 10.27 -19.25
C VAL A 125 -12.82 11.52 -19.09
N LYS A 126 -12.49 12.61 -19.80
CA LYS A 126 -13.49 13.67 -19.99
C LYS A 126 -14.60 13.12 -20.89
N PRO A 127 -15.86 13.02 -20.43
CA PRO A 127 -16.96 12.91 -21.36
C PRO A 127 -16.99 14.20 -22.18
N PHE A 128 -17.18 14.07 -23.48
CA PHE A 128 -17.49 15.15 -24.39
C PHE A 128 -18.61 16.02 -23.75
N GLN A 129 -18.26 17.18 -23.20
CA GLN A 129 -19.25 18.14 -22.70
C GLN A 129 -19.41 19.23 -23.73
N ASP A 130 -20.63 19.28 -24.26
CA ASP A 130 -21.12 20.30 -25.17
C ASP A 130 -20.85 21.71 -24.60
N SER A 131 -20.41 22.56 -25.51
CA SER A 131 -20.18 23.98 -25.27
C SER A 131 -21.51 24.67 -25.04
N ASN A 132 -21.83 25.05 -23.80
CA ASN A 132 -22.53 26.29 -23.45
C ASN A 132 -22.85 26.40 -21.94
N SER A 133 -21.91 26.94 -21.16
CA SER A 133 -22.23 27.76 -19.99
C SER A 133 -20.99 28.53 -19.57
N LYS A 134 -21.04 29.86 -19.72
CA LYS A 134 -20.09 30.80 -19.15
C LYS A 134 -20.29 30.85 -17.62
N ASP A 135 -19.20 31.12 -16.92
CA ASP A 135 -19.11 31.46 -15.49
C ASP A 135 -19.06 30.28 -14.49
N ASN A 136 -17.83 29.83 -14.20
CA ASN A 136 -17.22 29.97 -12.87
C ASN A 136 -15.80 29.40 -12.90
N HIS A 137 -14.84 30.18 -12.39
CA HIS A 137 -13.45 29.77 -12.20
C HIS A 137 -13.38 28.40 -11.49
N PRO A 138 -12.84 27.33 -12.11
CA PRO A 138 -12.41 26.20 -11.34
C PRO A 138 -11.10 26.63 -10.66
N SER A 139 -11.15 26.80 -9.35
CA SER A 139 -9.94 26.73 -8.53
C SER A 139 -9.17 25.50 -8.97
N VAL A 140 -7.96 25.71 -9.46
CA VAL A 140 -7.04 24.63 -9.83
C VAL A 140 -6.84 23.81 -8.56
N ASN A 141 -7.60 22.71 -8.43
CA ASN A 141 -7.27 21.66 -7.50
C ASN A 141 -5.88 21.21 -7.95
N SER A 142 -4.85 21.57 -7.19
CA SER A 142 -3.54 20.98 -7.38
C SER A 142 -3.78 19.47 -7.34
N VAL A 143 -3.59 18.82 -8.48
CA VAL A 143 -3.52 17.37 -8.51
C VAL A 143 -2.27 17.07 -7.70
N ASP A 144 -2.46 16.79 -6.41
CA ASP A 144 -1.37 16.41 -5.54
C ASP A 144 -0.75 15.18 -6.20
N CYS A 145 0.48 15.33 -6.70
CA CYS A 145 1.20 14.21 -7.26
C CYS A 145 1.59 13.29 -6.10
N ILE A 146 0.71 12.33 -5.79
CA ILE A 146 0.94 11.36 -4.72
C ILE A 146 1.98 10.36 -5.23
N GLY A 147 3.17 10.39 -4.63
CA GLY A 147 4.22 9.40 -4.87
C GLY A 147 4.03 8.12 -4.05
N VAL A 148 4.80 7.09 -4.38
CA VAL A 148 4.83 5.82 -3.66
C VAL A 148 5.94 5.85 -2.60
N SER A 149 5.59 5.54 -1.35
CA SER A 149 6.56 5.31 -0.26
C SER A 149 6.67 3.80 -0.01
N THR A 150 7.83 3.22 -0.34
CA THR A 150 8.09 1.77 -0.29
C THR A 150 9.54 1.46 0.16
N GLY A 151 9.97 0.21 0.03
CA GLY A 151 11.28 -0.30 0.44
C GLY A 151 11.53 -1.74 -0.03
N ASN A 152 12.16 -2.55 0.82
CA ASN A 152 12.57 -3.93 0.52
C ASN A 152 11.39 -4.93 0.58
N TRP A 153 10.38 -4.69 -0.26
CA TRP A 153 9.16 -5.50 -0.38
C TRP A 153 9.48 -6.96 -0.72
N GLY A 154 9.05 -7.89 0.14
CA GLY A 154 9.27 -9.33 -0.04
C GLY A 154 10.70 -9.82 0.20
N CYS A 155 11.63 -8.98 0.67
CA CYS A 155 13.04 -9.37 0.82
C CYS A 155 13.42 -9.92 2.20
N GLY A 156 12.56 -9.74 3.20
CA GLY A 156 12.77 -10.23 4.56
C GLY A 156 12.35 -11.68 4.69
N ALA A 157 11.22 -11.91 5.38
CA ALA A 157 10.68 -13.25 5.64
C ALA A 157 10.44 -14.06 4.35
N PHE A 158 10.15 -13.41 3.22
CA PHE A 158 9.87 -14.06 1.94
C PHE A 158 11.11 -14.28 1.06
N GLY A 159 12.30 -13.83 1.48
CA GLY A 159 13.56 -14.21 0.83
C GLY A 159 13.78 -13.69 -0.62
N GLY A 160 13.06 -12.66 -1.05
CA GLY A 160 13.28 -12.01 -2.34
C GLY A 160 14.59 -11.22 -2.40
N ASN A 161 15.18 -11.14 -3.59
CA ASN A 161 16.37 -10.32 -3.85
C ASN A 161 16.02 -8.82 -3.87
N PRO A 162 16.66 -7.98 -3.03
CA PRO A 162 16.32 -6.56 -2.90
C PRO A 162 16.63 -5.73 -4.15
N GLU A 163 17.69 -6.05 -4.89
CA GLU A 163 18.02 -5.34 -6.13
C GLU A 163 16.95 -5.54 -7.20
N ILE A 164 16.50 -6.78 -7.40
CA ILE A 164 15.43 -7.12 -8.34
C ILE A 164 14.10 -6.50 -7.90
N LYS A 165 13.76 -6.58 -6.61
CA LYS A 165 12.53 -5.98 -6.07
C LYS A 165 12.51 -4.46 -6.22
N SER A 166 13.66 -3.81 -6.09
CA SER A 166 13.79 -2.37 -6.36
C SER A 166 13.49 -2.05 -7.82
N MET A 167 14.08 -2.79 -8.77
CA MET A 167 13.81 -2.60 -10.20
C MET A 167 12.35 -2.88 -10.56
N ILE A 168 11.74 -3.94 -10.03
CA ILE A 168 10.32 -4.27 -10.23
C ILE A 168 9.41 -3.12 -9.79
N GLN A 169 9.63 -2.61 -8.58
CA GLN A 169 8.82 -1.52 -8.04
C GLN A 169 9.01 -0.23 -8.85
N TRP A 170 10.23 0.05 -9.31
CA TRP A 170 10.50 1.20 -10.15
C TRP A 170 9.80 1.10 -11.52
N LEU A 171 9.83 -0.07 -12.15
CA LEU A 171 9.11 -0.32 -13.40
C LEU A 171 7.60 -0.13 -13.23
N ALA A 172 7.02 -0.74 -12.20
CA ALA A 172 5.59 -0.61 -11.90
C ALA A 172 5.20 0.86 -11.63
N ALA A 173 5.97 1.57 -10.81
CA ALA A 173 5.73 2.98 -10.47
C ALA A 173 5.90 3.92 -11.67
N SER A 174 6.67 3.54 -12.70
CA SER A 174 6.86 4.35 -13.90
C SER A 174 5.72 4.20 -14.92
N GLN A 175 4.79 3.26 -14.70
CA GLN A 175 3.63 3.03 -15.57
C GLN A 175 2.33 3.67 -15.04
N VAL A 176 2.34 4.18 -13.80
CA VAL A 176 1.19 4.81 -13.11
C VAL A 176 1.35 6.33 -13.01
#